data_AF-A0A527Y3S1-F1
#
_entry.id   AF-A0A527Y3S1-F1
#
_cell.length_a   1.000
_cell.length_b   1.000
_cell.length_c   1.000
_cell.angle_alpha   90.00
_cell.angle_beta   90.00
_cell.angle_gamma   90.00
#
_symmetry.space_group_name_H-M   'P 1'
#
loop_
_entity.id
_entity.type
_entity.pdbx_description
1 polymer ?
#
loop_
_entity_poly.entity_id
_entity_poly.type
_entity_poly.pdbx_seq_one_letter_code
_entity_poly.pdbx_strand_id
1 'polypeptide(L)'
;LIEGEAISLAATRMGPPGIATVEALLREWDEVRALKQKKDVDREVTLNQSFHFEIYRACGSAVLIPMIESLWLQSGPCIRVAIYAFSEAGEVDTAHYHRSIVAALAAQDAQAAREALVADISRPFAFLRDKLQSKARME
;
A
#
# COMPACT_ATOMS: atom_id res chain seq x y z
N LEU A 1 11.66 3.83 4.75
CA LEU A 1 12.91 4.34 4.12
C LEU A 1 13.11 3.73 2.75
N ILE A 2 13.31 2.41 2.64
CA ILE A 2 13.56 1.71 1.36
C ILE A 2 12.40 1.86 0.36
N GLU A 3 11.17 1.57 0.77
CA GLU A 3 9.97 1.72 -0.09
C GLU A 3 9.74 3.19 -0.52
N GLY A 4 10.03 4.14 0.37
CA GLY A 4 9.96 5.58 0.08
C GLY A 4 10.98 6.02 -0.99
N GLU A 5 12.18 5.46 -0.98
CA GLU A 5 13.17 5.71 -2.03
C GLU A 5 12.73 5.06 -3.36
N ALA A 6 12.24 3.82 -3.32
CA ALA A 6 11.78 3.13 -4.51
C ALA A 6 10.65 3.90 -5.23
N ILE A 7 9.67 4.43 -4.49
CA ILE A 7 8.60 5.22 -5.11
C ILE A 7 9.07 6.59 -5.62
N SER A 8 10.03 7.22 -4.93
CA SER A 8 10.61 8.50 -5.38
C SER A 8 11.28 8.32 -6.75
N LEU A 9 12.06 7.24 -6.91
CA LEU A 9 12.66 6.86 -8.18
C LEU A 9 11.60 6.48 -9.22
N ALA A 10 10.57 5.73 -8.82
CA ALA A 10 9.48 5.33 -9.71
C ALA A 10 8.70 6.53 -10.26
N ALA A 11 8.44 7.57 -9.47
CA ALA A 11 7.72 8.77 -9.90
C ALA A 11 8.36 9.45 -11.13
N THR A 12 9.69 9.44 -11.21
CA THR A 12 10.42 10.04 -12.33
C THR A 12 10.54 9.12 -13.54
N ARG A 13 10.24 7.82 -13.40
CA ARG A 13 10.49 6.77 -14.40
C ARG A 13 9.20 6.14 -14.95
N MET A 14 8.14 6.14 -14.17
CA MET A 14 6.87 5.51 -14.53
C MET A 14 6.19 6.35 -15.62
N GLY A 15 6.07 5.77 -16.80
CA GLY A 15 5.37 6.39 -17.92
C GLY A 15 3.84 6.17 -17.86
N PRO A 16 3.09 6.77 -18.80
CA PRO A 16 1.63 6.65 -18.86
C PRO A 16 1.10 5.20 -18.83
N PRO A 17 1.72 4.21 -19.49
CA PRO A 17 1.27 2.82 -19.40
C PRO A 17 1.35 2.25 -17.97
N GLY A 18 2.42 2.57 -17.22
CA GLY A 18 2.57 2.12 -15.85
C GLY A 18 1.53 2.75 -14.91
N ILE A 19 1.27 4.05 -15.08
CA ILE A 19 0.21 4.75 -14.35
C ILE A 19 -1.15 4.11 -14.63
N ALA A 20 -1.46 3.83 -15.90
CA ALA A 20 -2.73 3.19 -16.29
C ALA A 20 -2.92 1.80 -15.67
N THR A 21 -1.84 1.01 -15.53
CA THR A 21 -1.87 -0.28 -14.82
C THR A 21 -2.20 -0.09 -13.34
N VAL A 22 -1.54 0.84 -12.66
CA VAL A 22 -1.76 1.11 -11.24
C VAL A 22 -3.18 1.64 -10.98
N GLU A 23 -3.70 2.49 -11.87
CA GLU A 23 -5.10 2.94 -11.83
C GLU A 23 -6.11 1.80 -12.02
N ALA A 24 -5.79 0.82 -12.88
CA ALA A 24 -6.66 -0.34 -13.07
C ALA A 24 -6.75 -1.19 -11.81
N LEU A 25 -5.64 -1.39 -11.10
CA LEU A 25 -5.61 -2.06 -9.80
C LEU A 25 -6.47 -1.33 -8.76
N LEU A 26 -6.47 0.00 -8.78
CA LEU A 26 -7.35 0.79 -7.90
C LEU A 26 -8.83 0.63 -8.21
N ARG A 27 -9.20 0.58 -9.50
CA ARG A 27 -10.60 0.33 -9.89
C ARG A 27 -11.07 -1.05 -9.44
N GLU A 28 -10.22 -2.07 -9.60
CA GLU A 28 -10.54 -3.42 -9.11
C GLU A 28 -10.71 -3.43 -7.58
N TRP A 29 -9.89 -2.67 -6.85
CA TRP A 29 -10.05 -2.49 -5.41
C TRP A 29 -11.43 -1.91 -5.04
N ASP A 30 -11.85 -0.85 -5.73
CA ASP A 30 -13.16 -0.22 -5.50
C ASP A 30 -14.30 -1.22 -5.71
N GLU A 31 -14.21 -2.06 -6.74
CA GLU A 31 -15.19 -3.11 -7.03
C GLU A 31 -15.25 -4.17 -5.93
N VAL A 32 -14.08 -4.67 -5.49
CA VAL A 32 -13.99 -5.65 -4.38
C VAL A 32 -14.63 -5.11 -3.11
N ARG A 33 -14.40 -3.83 -2.77
CA ARG A 33 -15.00 -3.18 -1.60
C ARG A 33 -16.50 -2.91 -1.77
N ALA A 34 -16.96 -2.56 -2.96
CA ALA A 34 -18.37 -2.26 -3.24
C ALA A 34 -19.27 -3.49 -3.08
N LEU A 35 -18.76 -4.69 -3.41
CA LEU A 35 -19.53 -5.93 -3.37
C LEU A 35 -19.96 -6.36 -1.96
N LYS A 36 -19.39 -5.78 -0.88
CA LYS A 36 -19.71 -6.04 0.54
C LYS A 36 -19.85 -7.53 0.92
N GLN A 37 -19.34 -8.44 0.10
CA GLN A 37 -19.29 -9.86 0.43
C GLN A 37 -18.31 -10.03 1.58
N LYS A 38 -18.54 -11.04 2.41
CA LYS A 38 -17.80 -11.31 3.64
C LYS A 38 -16.30 -11.30 3.34
N LYS A 39 -15.67 -10.15 3.64
CA LYS A 39 -14.28 -9.75 3.47
C LYS A 39 -13.41 -10.81 2.81
N ASP A 40 -13.26 -10.73 1.49
CA ASP A 40 -12.21 -11.45 0.78
C ASP A 40 -10.87 -10.75 1.05
N VAL A 41 -10.41 -10.86 2.30
CA VAL A 41 -9.19 -10.23 2.80
C VAL A 41 -7.99 -10.71 1.99
N ASP A 42 -8.02 -11.96 1.51
CA ASP A 42 -6.95 -12.48 0.68
C ASP A 42 -6.88 -11.76 -0.68
N ARG A 43 -8.04 -11.39 -1.27
CA ARG A 43 -8.08 -10.54 -2.46
C ARG A 43 -7.60 -9.11 -2.16
N GLU A 44 -8.01 -8.50 -1.04
CA GLU A 44 -7.52 -7.17 -0.64
C GLU A 44 -6.00 -7.16 -0.43
N VAL A 45 -5.46 -8.16 0.26
CA VAL A 45 -4.00 -8.32 0.48
C VAL A 45 -3.27 -8.50 -0.85
N THR A 46 -3.82 -9.30 -1.78
CA THR A 46 -3.24 -9.54 -3.10
C THR A 46 -3.22 -8.27 -3.96
N LEU A 47 -4.31 -7.50 -3.93
CA LEU A 47 -4.39 -6.22 -4.62
C LEU A 47 -3.43 -5.19 -4.01
N ASN A 48 -3.26 -5.21 -2.68
CA ASN A 48 -2.36 -4.30 -1.97
C ASN A 48 -0.92 -4.54 -2.40
N GLN A 49 -0.52 -5.80 -2.36
CA GLN A 49 0.79 -6.20 -2.82
C GLN A 49 0.99 -5.85 -4.30
N SER A 50 0.04 -6.20 -5.17
CA SER A 50 0.14 -5.91 -6.60
C SER A 50 0.31 -4.42 -6.88
N PHE A 51 -0.47 -3.57 -6.21
CA PHE A 51 -0.41 -2.11 -6.34
C PHE A 51 0.99 -1.57 -5.99
N HIS A 52 1.50 -1.88 -4.80
CA HIS A 52 2.81 -1.38 -4.38
C HIS A 52 3.95 -1.94 -5.22
N PHE A 53 3.95 -3.24 -5.52
CA PHE A 53 5.03 -3.87 -6.27
C PHE A 53 5.07 -3.44 -7.73
N GLU A 54 3.93 -3.13 -8.35
CA GLU A 54 3.91 -2.53 -9.68
C GLU A 54 4.63 -1.18 -9.71
N ILE A 55 4.37 -0.35 -8.69
CA ILE A 55 5.06 0.93 -8.51
C ILE A 55 6.55 0.73 -8.27
N TYR A 56 6.91 -0.16 -7.35
CA TYR A 56 8.31 -0.39 -7.01
C TYR A 56 9.11 -0.92 -8.21
N ARG A 57 8.54 -1.75 -9.07
CA ARG A 57 9.24 -2.26 -10.27
C ARG A 57 9.64 -1.14 -11.23
N ALA A 58 8.87 -0.05 -11.29
CA ALA A 58 9.22 1.13 -12.07
C ALA A 58 10.43 1.91 -11.50
N CYS A 59 10.89 1.60 -10.28
CA CYS A 59 12.05 2.27 -9.68
C CYS A 59 13.36 1.96 -10.42
N GLY A 60 13.43 0.93 -11.27
CA GLY A 60 14.62 0.62 -12.09
C GLY A 60 15.88 0.24 -11.31
N SER A 61 15.76 -0.12 -10.03
CA SER A 61 16.88 -0.55 -9.19
C SER A 61 16.92 -2.07 -9.04
N ALA A 62 18.03 -2.68 -9.46
CA ALA A 62 18.28 -4.11 -9.26
C ALA A 62 18.53 -4.49 -7.79
N VAL A 63 18.70 -3.51 -6.89
CA VAL A 63 18.98 -3.73 -5.46
C VAL A 63 17.74 -3.51 -4.59
N LEU A 64 16.98 -2.45 -4.86
CA LEU A 64 15.84 -2.07 -4.01
C LEU A 64 14.71 -3.10 -4.07
N ILE A 65 14.42 -3.68 -5.24
CA ILE A 65 13.32 -4.63 -5.39
C ILE A 65 13.53 -5.89 -4.55
N PRO A 66 14.66 -6.62 -4.64
CA PRO A 66 14.89 -7.78 -3.78
C PRO A 66 14.87 -7.46 -2.28
N MET A 67 15.32 -6.27 -1.89
CA MET A 67 15.26 -5.83 -0.49
C MET A 67 13.81 -5.66 -0.02
N ILE A 68 12.97 -5.01 -0.82
CA ILE A 68 11.55 -4.82 -0.51
C ILE A 68 10.82 -6.18 -0.46
N GLU A 69 11.09 -7.08 -1.41
CA GLU A 69 10.54 -8.44 -1.40
C GLU A 69 10.89 -9.19 -0.11
N SER A 70 12.16 -9.14 0.29
CA SER A 70 12.64 -9.78 1.53
C SER A 70 11.95 -9.21 2.78
N LEU A 71 11.81 -7.88 2.87
CA LEU A 71 11.14 -7.22 3.99
C LEU A 71 9.64 -7.54 4.02
N TRP A 72 8.99 -7.61 2.87
CA TRP A 72 7.60 -8.02 2.75
C TRP A 72 7.38 -9.47 3.18
N LEU A 73 8.27 -10.39 2.82
CA LEU A 73 8.21 -11.79 3.28
C LEU A 73 8.34 -11.91 4.80
N GLN A 74 9.26 -11.15 5.40
CA GLN A 74 9.44 -11.11 6.85
C GLN A 74 8.24 -10.49 7.57
N SER A 75 7.62 -9.49 6.96
CA SER A 75 6.51 -8.71 7.54
C SER A 75 5.13 -9.26 7.18
N GLY A 76 5.04 -10.27 6.31
CA GLY A 76 3.80 -10.78 5.73
C GLY A 76 2.69 -11.13 6.73
N PRO A 77 2.99 -11.86 7.84
CA PRO A 77 2.01 -12.12 8.89
C PRO A 77 1.48 -10.84 9.54
N CYS A 78 2.35 -9.87 9.83
CA CYS A 78 1.96 -8.60 10.45
C CYS A 78 1.13 -7.73 9.51
N ILE A 79 1.50 -7.66 8.23
CA ILE A 79 0.77 -6.92 7.19
C ILE A 79 -0.66 -7.47 7.05
N ARG A 80 -0.81 -8.80 7.00
CA ARG A 80 -2.14 -9.43 6.92
C ARG A 80 -3.00 -9.09 8.14
N VAL A 81 -2.43 -9.13 9.34
CA VAL A 81 -3.13 -8.78 10.58
C VAL A 81 -3.51 -7.29 10.60
N ALA A 82 -2.62 -6.40 10.14
CA ALA A 82 -2.89 -4.98 10.05
C ALA A 82 -4.01 -4.68 9.06
N ILE A 83 -3.96 -5.25 7.85
CA ILE A 83 -5.02 -5.14 6.83
C ILE A 83 -6.35 -5.68 7.37
N TYR A 84 -6.33 -6.83 8.04
CA TYR A 84 -7.53 -7.41 8.65
C TYR A 84 -8.13 -6.46 9.69
N ALA A 85 -7.34 -6.03 10.67
CA ALA A 85 -7.79 -5.15 11.74
C ALA A 85 -8.32 -3.81 11.21
N PHE A 86 -7.70 -3.29 10.15
CA PHE A 86 -8.08 -2.05 9.49
C PHE A 86 -9.38 -2.19 8.67
N SER A 87 -9.51 -3.27 7.89
CA SER A 87 -10.72 -3.63 7.14
C SER A 87 -11.90 -3.94 8.08
N GLU A 88 -11.63 -4.48 9.27
CA GLU A 88 -12.63 -4.64 10.34
C GLU A 88 -13.17 -3.33 10.89
N ALA A 89 -12.34 -2.30 11.00
CA ALA A 89 -12.75 -1.00 11.50
C ALA A 89 -13.64 -0.22 10.50
N GLY A 90 -13.80 -0.72 9.27
CA GLY A 90 -14.59 -0.03 8.23
C GLY A 90 -13.94 1.28 7.77
N GLU A 91 -12.63 1.45 7.99
CA GLU A 91 -11.92 2.66 7.61
C GLU A 91 -11.79 2.72 6.06
N VAL A 92 -12.53 3.65 5.47
CA VAL A 92 -12.67 3.86 4.01
C VAL A 92 -11.38 4.41 3.37
N ASP A 93 -10.42 4.80 4.18
CA ASP A 93 -9.41 5.80 3.83
C ASP A 93 -8.11 5.21 3.22
N THR A 94 -8.00 3.88 3.08
CA THR A 94 -6.93 3.25 2.26
C THR A 94 -7.00 3.70 0.79
N ALA A 95 -8.23 3.84 0.25
CA ALA A 95 -8.43 4.28 -1.12
C ALA A 95 -7.99 5.74 -1.33
N HIS A 96 -8.01 6.57 -0.27
CA HIS A 96 -7.56 7.96 -0.36
C HIS A 96 -6.04 8.05 -0.56
N TYR A 97 -5.26 7.27 0.19
CA TYR A 97 -3.81 7.29 0.07
C TYR A 97 -3.32 6.66 -1.23
N HIS A 98 -3.89 5.52 -1.64
CA HIS A 98 -3.56 4.94 -2.94
C HIS A 98 -3.87 5.91 -4.10
N ARG A 99 -5.00 6.63 -4.05
CA ARG A 99 -5.31 7.68 -5.04
C ARG A 99 -4.32 8.84 -4.98
N SER A 100 -3.89 9.25 -3.79
CA SER A 100 -2.88 10.30 -3.60
C SER A 100 -1.53 9.89 -4.17
N ILE A 101 -1.13 8.62 -3.98
CA ILE A 101 0.06 8.03 -4.58
C ILE A 101 -0.03 8.11 -6.10
N VAL A 102 -1.14 7.66 -6.70
CA VAL A 102 -1.32 7.69 -8.16
C VAL A 102 -1.30 9.11 -8.71
N ALA A 103 -1.96 10.06 -8.04
CA ALA A 103 -1.93 11.47 -8.44
C ALA A 103 -0.51 12.03 -8.43
N ALA A 104 0.28 11.73 -7.40
CA ALA A 104 1.67 12.15 -7.31
C ALA A 104 2.55 11.49 -8.38
N LEU A 105 2.37 10.20 -8.65
CA LEU A 105 3.06 9.49 -9.73
C LEU A 105 2.72 10.08 -11.10
N ALA A 106 1.45 10.41 -11.35
CA ALA A 106 1.01 11.03 -12.60
C ALA A 106 1.57 12.45 -12.78
N ALA A 107 1.75 13.20 -11.70
CA ALA A 107 2.42 14.49 -11.69
C ALA A 107 3.96 14.39 -11.74
N GLN A 108 4.52 13.16 -11.69
CA GLN A 108 5.94 12.88 -11.53
C GLN A 108 6.56 13.58 -10.29
N ASP A 109 5.75 13.80 -9.25
CA ASP A 109 6.17 14.43 -8.00
C ASP A 109 6.70 13.36 -7.03
N ALA A 110 8.02 13.17 -7.06
CA ALA A 110 8.70 12.19 -6.24
C ALA A 110 8.50 12.43 -4.73
N GLN A 111 8.46 13.69 -4.29
CA GLN A 111 8.33 14.02 -2.87
C GLN A 111 6.90 13.73 -2.39
N ALA A 112 5.89 14.18 -3.14
CA ALA A 112 4.51 13.90 -2.82
C ALA A 112 4.20 12.38 -2.85
N ALA A 113 4.78 11.65 -3.81
CA ALA A 113 4.60 10.19 -3.89
C ALA A 113 5.20 9.48 -2.68
N ARG A 114 6.38 9.93 -2.22
CA ARG A 114 7.03 9.42 -1.02
C ARG A 114 6.22 9.69 0.23
N GLU A 115 5.71 10.91 0.40
CA GLU A 115 4.89 11.29 1.55
C GLU A 115 3.59 10.49 1.61
N ALA A 116 2.90 10.38 0.47
CA ALA A 116 1.66 9.60 0.37
C ALA A 116 1.89 8.12 0.70
N LEU A 117 2.98 7.52 0.18
CA LEU A 117 3.32 6.13 0.51
C LEU A 117 3.67 5.94 1.98
N VAL A 118 4.46 6.84 2.57
CA VAL A 118 4.81 6.74 3.99
C VAL A 118 3.57 6.81 4.86
N ALA A 119 2.62 7.70 4.53
CA ALA A 119 1.35 7.79 5.25
C ALA A 119 0.53 6.50 5.12
N ASP A 120 0.44 5.96 3.89
CA ASP A 120 -0.27 4.72 3.58
C ASP A 120 0.24 3.53 4.41
N ILE A 121 1.55 3.27 4.37
CA ILE A 121 2.13 2.12 5.06
C ILE A 121 2.19 2.31 6.58
N SER A 122 2.35 3.53 7.08
CA SER A 122 2.54 3.76 8.52
C SER A 122 1.25 3.60 9.33
N ARG A 123 0.11 3.97 8.74
CA ARG A 123 -1.16 4.04 9.46
C ARG A 123 -1.69 2.67 9.90
N PRO A 124 -1.75 1.61 9.06
CA PRO A 124 -2.22 0.30 9.50
C PRO A 124 -1.40 -0.26 10.68
N PHE A 125 -0.09 -0.01 10.70
CA PHE A 125 0.76 -0.40 11.83
C PHE A 125 0.52 0.45 13.07
N ALA A 126 0.28 1.76 12.92
CA ALA A 126 -0.11 2.61 14.04
C ALA A 126 -1.43 2.13 14.66
N PHE A 127 -2.44 1.85 13.83
CA PHE A 127 -3.72 1.30 14.27
C PHE A 127 -3.55 -0.04 14.99
N LEU A 128 -2.76 -0.96 14.41
CA LEU A 128 -2.49 -2.27 15.03
C LEU A 128 -1.81 -2.12 16.39
N ARG A 129 -0.79 -1.26 16.49
CA ARG A 129 -0.10 -0.97 17.75
C ARG A 129 -1.07 -0.45 18.81
N ASP A 130 -1.92 0.51 18.45
CA ASP A 130 -2.86 1.12 19.39
C ASP A 130 -3.93 0.11 19.86
N LYS A 131 -4.39 -0.77 18.95
CA LYS A 131 -5.28 -1.90 19.27
C LYS A 131 -4.62 -2.92 20.22
N LEU A 132 -3.33 -3.21 20.05
CA LEU A 132 -2.59 -4.11 20.93
C LEU A 132 -2.37 -3.50 22.32
N GLN A 133 -2.03 -2.20 22.38
CA GLN A 133 -1.83 -1.48 23.63
C GLN A 133 -3.11 -1.32 24.44
N SER A 134 -4.26 -1.10 23.79
CA SER A 134 -5.54 -1.00 24.48
C SER A 134 -5.94 -2.35 25.10
N LYS A 135 -5.75 -3.46 24.37
CA LYS A 135 -6.02 -4.81 24.89
C LYS A 135 -5.16 -5.14 26.11
N ALA A 136 -3.86 -4.82 26.06
CA ALA A 136 -2.94 -5.06 27.18
C ALA A 136 -3.22 -4.22 28.45
N ARG A 137 -4.01 -3.13 28.35
CA ARG A 137 -4.44 -2.33 29.52
C ARG A 137 -5.74 -2.84 30.15
N MET A 138 -6.45 -3.73 29.47
CA MET A 138 -7.70 -4.33 29.95
C MET A 138 -7.50 -5.69 30.62
N GLU A 139 -6.30 -6.25 30.52
CA GLU A 139 -5.81 -7.47 31.19
C GLU A 139 -5.00 -7.11 32.42
#